data_AF-A0A847N4Z3-F1
#
_entry.id   AF-A0A847N4Z3-F1
#
_cell.length_a   1.000
_cell.length_b   1.000
_cell.length_c   1.000
_cell.angle_alpha   90.00
_cell.angle_beta   90.00
_cell.angle_gamma   90.00
#
_symmetry.space_group_name_H-M   'P 1'
#
loop_
_entity.id
_entity.type
_entity.pdbx_description
1 polymer ?
#
loop_
_entity_poly.entity_id
_entity_poly.type
_entity_poly.pdbx_seq_one_letter_code
_entity_poly.pdbx_strand_id
1 'polypeptide(L)'
;MSNILWAITLTLITYLMFFYIQKKTKLMILNPLFFTSVFIIIFLVIFKIDYNVYKEGSSFITFLIGPATVSLAIPLYEKLPLLKKHYKTILLTITTGVLSHAIIIGFMAFVLNISHELIA
;
A
#
# COMPACT_ATOMS: atom_id res chain seq x y z
N MET A 1 -25.00 -2.57 -2.81
CA MET A 1 -24.42 -2.88 -4.15
C MET A 1 -24.00 -1.66 -4.95
N SER A 2 -24.75 -0.54 -4.95
CA SER A 2 -24.36 0.70 -5.66
C SER A 2 -22.99 1.25 -5.26
N ASN A 3 -22.71 1.30 -3.95
CA ASN A 3 -21.45 1.84 -3.42
C ASN A 3 -20.21 1.01 -3.82
N ILE A 4 -20.39 -0.30 -4.00
CA ILE A 4 -19.32 -1.25 -4.34
C ILE A 4 -18.85 -1.02 -5.77
N LEU A 5 -19.78 -0.99 -6.72
CA LEU A 5 -19.44 -0.82 -8.14
C LEU A 5 -18.74 0.51 -8.37
N TRP A 6 -19.26 1.61 -7.81
CA TRP A 6 -18.65 2.93 -7.98
C TRP A 6 -17.22 3.00 -7.42
N ALA A 7 -16.98 2.51 -6.20
CA ALA A 7 -15.65 2.59 -5.57
C ALA A 7 -14.63 1.71 -6.30
N ILE A 8 -15.03 0.50 -6.71
CA ILE A 8 -14.17 -0.41 -7.50
C ILE A 8 -13.85 0.23 -8.85
N THR A 9 -14.85 0.74 -9.57
CA THR A 9 -14.67 1.38 -10.87
C THR A 9 -13.76 2.60 -10.75
N LEU A 10 -13.96 3.45 -9.74
CA LEU A 10 -13.09 4.61 -9.48
C LEU A 10 -11.64 4.15 -9.27
N THR A 11 -11.43 3.15 -8.42
CA THR A 11 -10.08 2.65 -8.10
C THR A 11 -9.40 2.02 -9.32
N LEU A 12 -10.11 1.16 -10.05
CA LEU A 12 -9.56 0.47 -11.22
C LEU A 12 -9.26 1.43 -12.36
N ILE A 13 -10.18 2.36 -12.69
CA ILE A 13 -9.95 3.33 -13.76
C ILE A 13 -8.76 4.23 -13.43
N THR A 14 -8.69 4.72 -12.19
CA THR A 14 -7.59 5.57 -11.74
C THR A 14 -6.26 4.82 -11.79
N TYR A 15 -6.22 3.57 -11.32
CA TYR A 15 -5.05 2.72 -11.41
C TYR A 15 -4.60 2.47 -12.85
N LEU A 16 -5.54 2.09 -13.74
CA LEU A 16 -5.23 1.82 -15.14
C LEU A 16 -4.74 3.08 -15.86
N MET A 17 -5.29 4.25 -15.53
CA MET A 17 -4.83 5.53 -16.05
C MET A 17 -3.36 5.78 -15.65
N PHE A 18 -3.02 5.70 -14.36
CA PHE A 18 -1.64 5.91 -13.92
C PHE A 18 -0.70 4.80 -14.38
N PHE A 19 -1.17 3.57 -14.51
CA PHE A 19 -0.40 2.47 -15.08
C PHE A 19 -0.05 2.72 -16.55
N TYR A 20 -1.01 3.21 -17.33
CA TYR A 20 -0.77 3.57 -18.74
C TYR A 20 0.20 4.75 -18.85
N ILE A 21 0.05 5.77 -17.98
CA ILE A 21 0.98 6.90 -17.90
C ILE A 21 2.38 6.42 -17.55
N GLN A 22 2.54 5.54 -16.55
CA GLN A 22 3.83 4.97 -16.17
C GLN A 22 4.47 4.22 -17.34
N LYS A 23 3.68 3.38 -18.03
CA LYS A 23 4.16 2.60 -19.17
C LYS A 23 4.62 3.49 -20.33
N LYS A 24 3.91 4.59 -20.60
CA LYS A 24 4.25 5.53 -21.68
C LYS A 24 5.47 6.39 -21.34
N THR A 25 5.51 6.92 -20.11
CA THR A 25 6.59 7.83 -19.67
C THR A 25 7.86 7.09 -19.25
N LYS A 26 7.75 5.79 -18.91
CA LYS A 26 8.83 4.95 -18.38
C LYS A 26 9.54 5.55 -17.15
N LEU A 27 8.88 6.48 -16.47
CA LEU A 27 9.44 7.11 -15.27
C LEU A 27 9.34 6.14 -14.10
N MET A 28 10.48 5.75 -13.56
CA MET A 28 10.58 4.83 -12.43
C MET A 28 9.92 5.39 -11.14
N ILE A 29 9.85 6.73 -11.04
CA ILE A 29 9.25 7.45 -9.91
C ILE A 29 7.73 7.35 -9.92
N LEU A 30 7.10 7.12 -11.09
CA LEU A 30 5.65 7.16 -11.23
C LEU A 30 5.02 5.82 -10.82
N ASN A 31 4.95 5.54 -9.51
CA ASN A 31 4.33 4.32 -9.00
C ASN A 31 2.79 4.40 -9.08
N PRO A 32 2.13 3.59 -9.93
CA PRO A 32 0.69 3.72 -10.17
C PRO A 32 -0.15 3.54 -8.91
N LEU A 33 0.28 2.68 -7.98
CA LEU A 33 -0.43 2.46 -6.72
C LEU A 33 -0.42 3.73 -5.87
N PHE A 34 0.75 4.35 -5.69
CA PHE A 34 0.88 5.58 -4.91
C PHE A 34 0.04 6.72 -5.48
N PHE A 35 0.17 6.97 -6.79
CA PHE A 35 -0.58 8.04 -7.44
C PHE A 35 -2.10 7.78 -7.46
N THR A 36 -2.51 6.51 -7.56
CA THR A 36 -3.92 6.13 -7.41
C THR A 36 -4.45 6.48 -6.03
N SER A 37 -3.73 6.12 -4.96
CA SER A 37 -4.13 6.44 -3.59
C SER A 37 -4.23 7.95 -3.36
N VAL A 38 -3.23 8.72 -3.81
CA VAL A 38 -3.24 10.19 -3.70
C VAL A 38 -4.43 10.79 -4.45
N PHE A 39 -4.68 10.35 -5.68
CA PHE A 39 -5.81 10.84 -6.47
C PHE A 39 -7.15 10.55 -5.80
N ILE A 40 -7.34 9.34 -5.26
CA ILE A 40 -8.58 8.96 -4.58
C ILE A 40 -8.78 9.80 -3.31
N ILE A 41 -7.72 10.04 -2.52
CA ILE A 41 -7.80 10.91 -1.33
C ILE A 41 -8.27 12.32 -1.74
N ILE A 42 -7.64 12.91 -2.76
CA ILE A 42 -8.00 14.24 -3.27
C ILE A 42 -9.45 14.23 -3.77
N PHE A 43 -9.86 13.19 -4.51
CA PHE A 43 -11.21 13.02 -5.00
C PHE A 43 -12.22 13.01 -3.84
N LEU A 44 -12.03 12.16 -2.82
CA LEU A 44 -12.94 12.07 -1.68
C LEU A 44 -13.06 13.40 -0.93
N VAL A 45 -11.95 14.13 -0.77
CA VAL A 45 -11.93 15.45 -0.11
C VAL A 45 -12.69 16.49 -0.93
N ILE A 46 -12.46 16.59 -2.24
CA ILE A 46 -13.13 17.56 -3.12
C ILE A 46 -14.64 17.33 -3.16
N PHE A 47 -15.05 16.07 -3.31
CA PHE A 47 -16.45 15.68 -3.39
C PHE A 47 -17.12 15.49 -2.01
N LYS A 48 -16.39 15.73 -0.91
CA LYS A 48 -16.85 15.57 0.49
C LYS A 48 -17.52 14.22 0.75
N ILE A 49 -16.97 13.15 0.16
CA ILE A 49 -17.47 11.78 0.33
C ILE A 49 -16.85 11.20 1.61
N ASP A 50 -17.70 10.67 2.49
CA ASP A 50 -17.23 10.00 3.71
C ASP A 50 -16.34 8.81 3.36
N TYR A 51 -15.16 8.75 3.96
CA TYR A 51 -14.21 7.66 3.76
C TYR A 51 -14.80 6.30 4.08
N ASN A 52 -15.71 6.19 5.04
CA ASN A 52 -16.37 4.93 5.40
C ASN A 52 -17.20 4.38 4.24
N VAL A 53 -17.84 5.25 3.45
CA VAL A 53 -18.61 4.85 2.25
C VAL A 53 -17.68 4.28 1.18
N TYR A 54 -16.54 4.94 0.95
CA TYR A 54 -15.52 4.43 0.03
C TYR A 54 -14.88 3.12 0.53
N LYS A 55 -14.58 3.03 1.83
CA LYS A 55 -14.01 1.85 2.47
C LYS A 55 -14.94 0.64 2.32
N GLU A 56 -16.24 0.81 2.58
CA GLU A 56 -17.23 -0.24 2.36
C GLU A 56 -17.32 -0.63 0.88
N GLY A 57 -17.32 0.36 -0.03
CA GLY A 57 -17.36 0.12 -1.47
C GLY A 57 -16.12 -0.60 -2.02
N SER A 58 -14.94 -0.34 -1.44
CA SER A 58 -13.66 -0.97 -1.84
C SER A 58 -13.37 -2.30 -1.14
N SER A 59 -14.31 -2.80 -0.34
CA SER A 59 -14.18 -4.06 0.43
C SER A 59 -13.81 -5.26 -0.43
N PHE A 60 -14.33 -5.35 -1.65
CA PHE A 60 -13.98 -6.42 -2.59
C PHE A 60 -12.51 -6.38 -3.02
N ILE A 61 -11.96 -5.19 -3.30
CA ILE A 61 -10.53 -5.03 -3.61
C ILE A 61 -9.70 -5.43 -2.38
N THR A 62 -10.13 -5.01 -1.19
CA THR A 62 -9.46 -5.36 0.06
C THR A 62 -9.46 -6.87 0.31
N PHE A 63 -10.59 -7.55 0.03
CA PHE A 63 -10.69 -9.01 0.09
C PHE A 63 -9.68 -9.68 -0.82
N LEU A 64 -9.45 -9.16 -2.03
CA LEU A 64 -8.49 -9.70 -3.00
C LEU A 64 -7.01 -9.55 -2.56
N ILE A 65 -6.70 -8.70 -1.58
CA ILE A 65 -5.35 -8.60 -1.02
C ILE A 65 -4.94 -9.91 -0.33
N GLY A 66 -5.89 -10.60 0.31
CA GLY A 66 -5.66 -11.92 0.92
C GLY A 66 -5.14 -12.96 -0.08
N PRO A 67 -5.89 -13.34 -1.12
CA PRO A 67 -5.43 -14.29 -2.12
C PRO A 67 -4.20 -13.79 -2.88
N ALA A 68 -4.07 -12.48 -3.15
CA ALA A 68 -2.85 -11.93 -3.76
C ALA A 68 -1.60 -12.15 -2.87
N THR A 69 -1.74 -11.97 -1.56
CA THR A 69 -0.66 -12.22 -0.58
C THR A 69 -0.30 -13.71 -0.51
N VAL A 70 -1.30 -14.60 -0.56
CA VAL A 70 -1.06 -16.05 -0.65
C VAL A 70 -0.40 -16.42 -1.97
N SER A 71 -0.78 -15.81 -3.09
CA SER A 71 -0.12 -16.01 -4.38
C SER A 71 1.36 -15.58 -4.35
N LEU A 72 1.71 -14.55 -3.57
CA LEU A 72 3.11 -14.16 -3.34
C LEU A 72 3.90 -15.17 -2.50
N ALA A 73 3.23 -16.02 -1.72
CA ALA A 73 3.91 -17.07 -0.96
C ALA A 73 4.43 -18.21 -1.85
N ILE A 74 3.82 -18.45 -3.02
CA ILE A 74 4.26 -19.47 -3.98
C ILE A 74 5.70 -19.22 -4.47
N PRO A 75 6.04 -18.06 -5.07
CA PRO A 75 7.41 -17.81 -5.50
C PRO A 75 8.40 -17.77 -4.32
N LEU A 76 7.94 -17.38 -3.12
CA LEU A 76 8.77 -17.44 -1.92
C LEU A 76 9.07 -18.89 -1.52
N TYR A 77 8.07 -19.77 -1.62
CA TYR A 77 8.20 -21.20 -1.37
C TYR A 77 9.19 -21.85 -2.33
N GLU A 78 9.10 -21.55 -3.63
CA GLU A 78 10.03 -22.04 -4.66
C GLU A 78 11.48 -21.60 -4.40
N LYS A 79 11.69 -20.45 -3.77
CA LYS A 79 13.01 -19.93 -3.41
C LYS A 79 13.44 -20.27 -1.99
N LEU A 80 12.70 -21.12 -1.26
CA LEU A 80 13.03 -21.51 0.12
C LEU A 80 14.47 -22.03 0.32
N PRO A 81 15.07 -22.82 -0.58
CA PRO A 81 16.47 -23.24 -0.41
C PRO A 81 17.44 -22.05 -0.36
N LEU A 82 17.20 -21.02 -1.17
CA LEU A 82 18.00 -19.78 -1.16
C LEU A 82 17.75 -18.96 0.10
N LEU A 83 16.50 -18.86 0.55
CA LEU A 83 16.17 -18.21 1.83
C LEU A 83 16.85 -18.91 3.01
N LYS A 84 16.81 -20.24 3.06
CA LYS A 84 17.48 -21.04 4.10
C LYS A 84 18.99 -20.87 4.06
N LYS A 85 19.60 -20.71 2.88
CA LYS A 85 21.03 -20.44 2.76
C LYS A 85 21.42 -19.08 3.36
N HIS A 86 20.55 -18.07 3.26
CA HIS A 86 20.83 -16.69 3.67
C HIS A 86 19.99 -16.21 4.87
N TYR A 87 19.38 -17.12 5.62
CA TYR A 87 18.39 -16.79 6.65
C TYR A 87 18.94 -15.85 7.74
N LYS A 88 20.21 -16.00 8.13
CA LYS A 88 20.86 -15.12 9.12
C LYS A 88 20.94 -13.68 8.62
N THR A 89 21.37 -13.48 7.39
CA THR A 89 21.45 -12.16 6.76
C THR A 89 20.06 -11.55 6.61
N ILE A 90 19.08 -12.33 6.14
CA ILE A 90 17.70 -11.88 5.98
C ILE A 90 17.13 -11.43 7.33
N LEU A 91 17.28 -12.24 8.38
CA LEU A 91 16.76 -11.93 9.71
C LEU A 91 17.41 -10.66 10.28
N LEU A 92 18.74 -10.56 10.22
CA LEU A 92 19.45 -9.36 10.70
C LEU A 92 19.02 -8.10 9.94
N THR A 93 18.94 -8.15 8.61
CA THR A 93 18.53 -6.99 7.80
C THR A 93 17.09 -6.58 8.06
N ILE A 94 16.17 -7.55 8.18
CA ILE A 94 14.75 -7.24 8.49
C ILE A 94 14.64 -6.64 9.89
N THR A 95 15.24 -7.27 10.91
CA THR A 95 15.16 -6.79 12.29
C THR A 95 15.78 -5.40 12.43
N THR A 96 16.98 -5.18 11.89
CA THR A 96 17.63 -3.86 11.94
C THR A 96 16.87 -2.82 11.13
N GLY A 97 16.31 -3.17 9.98
CA GLY A 97 15.48 -2.28 9.17
C GLY A 97 14.20 -1.86 9.88
N VAL A 98 13.47 -2.80 10.49
CA VAL A 98 12.25 -2.53 11.25
C VAL A 98 12.54 -1.68 12.48
N LEU A 99 13.60 -2.00 13.24
CA LEU A 99 14.01 -1.20 14.40
C LEU A 99 14.41 0.23 13.98
N SER A 100 15.22 0.37 12.92
CA SER A 100 15.63 1.68 12.42
C SER A 100 14.42 2.49 11.95
N HIS A 101 13.48 1.85 11.25
CA HIS A 101 12.25 2.48 10.81
C HIS A 101 11.40 2.98 11.99
N ALA A 102 11.18 2.14 13.01
CA ALA A 102 10.42 2.51 14.20
C ALA A 102 11.07 3.66 14.97
N ILE A 103 12.41 3.63 15.14
CA ILE A 103 13.16 4.70 15.81
C ILE A 103 13.04 6.03 15.05
N ILE A 104 13.23 6.01 13.73
CA ILE A 104 13.16 7.22 12.90
C ILE A 104 11.76 7.81 12.89
N ILE A 105 10.72 6.98 12.75
CA ILE A 105 9.33 7.45 12.80
C ILE A 105 9.00 8.02 14.17
N GLY A 106 9.37 7.33 15.26
CA GLY A 106 9.15 7.83 16.62
C GLY A 106 9.87 9.16 16.86
N PHE A 107 11.10 9.30 16.37
CA PHE A 107 11.84 10.56 16.45
C PHE A 107 11.18 11.68 15.65
N MET A 108 10.76 11.42 14.40
CA MET A 108 10.03 12.42 13.60
C MET A 108 8.71 12.82 14.26
N ALA A 109 7.98 11.88 14.83
CA ALA A 109 6.72 12.16 15.53
C ALA A 109 6.94 13.06 16.76
N PHE A 110 8.02 12.82 17.52
CA PHE A 110 8.42 13.67 18.64
C PHE A 110 8.77 15.09 18.19
N VAL A 111 9.60 15.24 17.14
CA VAL A 111 10.01 16.55 16.61
C VAL A 111 8.81 17.34 16.07
N LEU A 112 7.86 16.66 15.43
CA LEU A 112 6.66 17.26 14.86
C LEU A 112 5.54 17.51 15.89
N ASN A 113 5.76 17.17 17.17
CA ASN A 113 4.74 17.25 18.25
C ASN A 113 3.40 16.59 17.86
N ILE A 114 3.46 15.47 17.15
CA ILE A 114 2.25 14.74 16.73
C ILE A 114 1.60 14.14 17.98
N SER A 115 0.26 14.23 18.08
CA SER A 115 -0.49 13.70 19.21
C SER A 115 -0.19 12.20 19.42
N HIS A 116 -0.08 11.78 20.69
CA HIS A 116 0.25 10.40 21.05
C HIS A 116 -0.77 9.37 20.54
N GLU A 117 -1.96 9.82 20.12
CA GLU A 117 -3.01 9.02 19.47
C GLU A 117 -2.59 8.43 18.11
N LEU A 118 -1.62 9.05 17.42
CA LEU A 118 -1.13 8.61 16.10
C LEU A 118 0.14 7.74 16.18
N ILE A 119 0.79 7.68 17.34
CA ILE A 119 2.09 7.00 17.54
C ILE A 119 1.89 5.54 18.01
N ALA A 120 0.68 5.19 18.47
CA ALA A 120 0.33 3.87 19.01
C ALA A 120 -0.30 2.92 17.97
#